data_AF-A0A849DEI3-F1
#
_entry.id   AF-A0A849DEI3-F1
#
_cell.length_a   1.000
_cell.length_b   1.000
_cell.length_c   1.000
_cell.angle_alpha   90.00
_cell.angle_beta   90.00
_cell.angle_gamma   90.00
#
_symmetry.space_group_name_H-M   'P 1'
#
loop_
_entity.id
_entity.type
_entity.pdbx_description
1 polymer ?
#
loop_
_entity_poly.entity_id
_entity_poly.type
_entity_poly.pdbx_seq_one_letter_code
_entity_poly.pdbx_strand_id
1 'polypeptide(L)'
;MIMYELRPRSCYPRGFYPPDKKVYDRLDLAGANLHVNVIRGTQGRAAMLRTVAEWGYPQRTVTPGLTRWGRIYVIQLGGDRDAGTVVLLGTHGPLKIRLGDSARHRVFPSERTRRLLAALLAEYPATSPTAALAEALDGVLHLCDHQRGIGQTIQWHDIERVLAAPLRAHLEAWDGTHPDLDDPTSTQKKDDAR
;
A
#
# COMPACT_ATOMS: atom_id res chain seq x y z
N MET A 1 -12.12 33.77 13.69
CA MET A 1 -11.30 32.54 13.70
C MET A 1 -12.15 31.43 14.27
N ILE A 2 -12.79 30.62 13.43
CA ILE A 2 -13.73 29.59 13.88
C ILE A 2 -12.95 28.29 14.03
N MET A 3 -12.71 27.88 15.28
CA MET A 3 -12.18 26.55 15.61
C MET A 3 -13.29 25.53 15.37
N TYR A 4 -13.10 24.61 14.43
CA TYR A 4 -13.95 23.44 14.32
C TYR A 4 -13.50 22.39 15.33
N GLU A 5 -14.28 22.25 16.40
CA GLU A 5 -14.17 21.21 17.40
C GLU A 5 -14.56 19.87 16.74
N LEU A 6 -13.56 19.10 16.28
CA LEU A 6 -13.74 17.73 15.80
C LEU A 6 -14.05 16.82 16.99
N ARG A 7 -15.31 16.83 17.46
CA ARG A 7 -15.79 15.82 18.42
C ARG A 7 -15.86 14.45 17.74
N PRO A 8 -15.52 13.35 18.45
CA PRO A 8 -15.66 11.99 17.95
C PRO A 8 -17.15 11.61 17.97
N ARG A 9 -17.90 12.10 16.98
CA ARG A 9 -19.21 11.52 16.65
C ARG A 9 -18.93 10.18 16.01
N SER A 10 -19.55 9.12 16.53
CA SER A 10 -19.70 7.80 15.88
C SER A 10 -19.42 7.89 14.38
N CYS A 11 -18.21 7.47 13.97
CA CYS A 11 -17.67 7.70 12.62
C CYS A 11 -18.38 6.86 11.54
N TYR A 12 -19.51 6.25 11.87
CA TYR A 12 -20.29 5.44 10.96
C TYR A 12 -21.42 6.30 10.39
N PRO A 13 -21.36 6.71 9.12
CA PRO A 13 -22.54 7.27 8.47
C PRO A 13 -23.68 6.25 8.60
N ARG A 14 -24.80 6.67 9.20
CA ARG A 14 -26.02 5.85 9.32
C ARG A 14 -26.37 5.30 7.93
N GLY A 15 -26.40 3.97 7.80
CA GLY A 15 -26.80 3.29 6.56
C GLY A 15 -25.67 2.72 5.71
N PHE A 16 -24.40 2.91 6.06
CA PHE A 16 -23.32 2.15 5.45
C PHE A 16 -23.03 0.89 6.26
N TYR A 17 -22.92 -0.24 5.54
CA TYR A 17 -22.72 -1.60 6.06
C TYR A 17 -21.83 -1.65 7.30
N PRO A 18 -22.11 -2.55 8.26
CA PRO A 18 -21.25 -2.69 9.42
C PRO A 18 -19.80 -2.88 8.95
N PRO A 19 -18.83 -2.16 9.55
CA PRO A 19 -17.41 -2.12 9.16
C PRO A 19 -16.67 -3.45 9.41
N ASP A 20 -17.42 -4.55 9.50
CA ASP A 20 -16.99 -5.81 10.08
C ASP A 20 -16.38 -6.72 9.02
N LYS A 21 -16.67 -6.47 7.74
CA LYS A 21 -16.14 -7.29 6.65
C LYS A 21 -15.50 -6.44 5.57
N LYS A 22 -14.17 -6.39 5.62
CA LYS A 22 -13.34 -6.02 4.46
C LYS A 22 -13.78 -6.90 3.28
N VAL A 23 -14.31 -6.28 2.24
CA VAL A 23 -14.87 -7.00 1.09
C VAL A 23 -13.76 -7.45 0.15
N TYR A 24 -12.64 -6.73 0.08
CA TYR A 24 -11.53 -7.07 -0.79
C TYR A 24 -10.24 -7.01 0.00
N ASP A 25 -9.45 -8.07 -0.04
CA ASP A 25 -8.12 -8.07 0.59
C ASP A 25 -7.17 -7.10 -0.12
N ARG A 26 -7.40 -6.91 -1.44
CA ARG A 26 -6.70 -5.99 -2.34
C ARG A 26 -7.65 -5.50 -3.42
N LEU A 27 -7.39 -4.30 -3.93
CA LEU A 27 -8.19 -3.68 -4.97
C LEU A 27 -7.37 -3.50 -6.24
N ASP A 28 -7.90 -3.98 -7.37
CA ASP A 28 -7.44 -3.52 -8.68
C ASP A 28 -8.21 -2.25 -9.03
N LEU A 29 -7.51 -1.12 -8.93
CA LEU A 29 -8.00 0.23 -9.22
C LEU A 29 -7.37 0.77 -10.51
N ALA A 30 -6.67 -0.05 -11.30
CA ALA A 30 -5.99 0.40 -12.51
C ALA A 30 -6.98 0.90 -13.57
N GLY A 31 -8.12 0.21 -13.69
CA GLY A 31 -9.25 0.62 -14.54
C GLY A 31 -10.31 1.47 -13.82
N ALA A 32 -10.13 1.78 -12.53
CA ALA A 32 -11.11 2.54 -11.77
C ALA A 32 -10.87 4.05 -11.92
N ASN A 33 -11.95 4.82 -12.11
CA ASN A 33 -11.88 6.27 -12.01
C ASN A 33 -11.82 6.68 -10.53
N LEU A 34 -10.62 6.71 -9.98
CA LEU A 34 -10.39 7.08 -8.59
C LEU A 34 -10.58 8.60 -8.43
N HIS A 35 -11.70 9.00 -7.81
CA HIS A 35 -11.98 10.41 -7.56
C HIS A 35 -10.84 11.06 -6.75
N VAL A 36 -10.52 12.32 -7.04
CA VAL A 36 -9.49 13.10 -6.31
C VAL A 36 -9.76 13.22 -4.80
N ASN A 37 -10.99 12.95 -4.39
CA ASN A 37 -11.43 13.06 -3.00
C ASN A 37 -11.21 11.75 -2.23
N VAL A 38 -10.83 10.65 -2.90
CA VAL A 38 -10.52 9.39 -2.20
C VAL A 38 -9.25 9.59 -1.39
N ILE A 39 -9.33 9.24 -0.12
CA ILE A 39 -8.19 9.32 0.78
C ILE A 39 -7.27 8.14 0.46
N ARG A 40 -6.04 8.47 0.05
CA ARG A 40 -5.06 7.50 -0.42
C ARG A 40 -3.67 7.78 0.14
N GLY A 41 -2.99 6.73 0.56
CA GLY A 41 -1.59 6.77 0.98
C GLY A 41 -0.68 6.20 -0.11
N THR A 42 0.33 6.96 -0.53
CA THR A 42 1.39 6.52 -1.45
C THR A 42 2.71 6.22 -0.73
N GLN A 43 2.82 6.60 0.54
CA GLN A 43 4.02 6.44 1.39
C GLN A 43 4.05 5.10 2.14
N GLY A 44 3.38 4.07 1.60
CA GLY A 44 3.31 2.75 2.24
C GLY A 44 2.21 2.59 3.28
N ARG A 45 2.05 1.35 3.76
CA ARG A 45 0.96 0.97 4.67
C ARG A 45 1.03 1.65 6.03
N ALA A 46 2.24 1.81 6.59
CA ALA A 46 2.44 2.37 7.92
C ALA A 46 1.90 3.80 8.05
N ALA A 47 2.09 4.64 7.02
CA ALA A 47 1.54 5.99 6.97
C ALA A 47 0.00 5.95 7.04
N MET A 48 -0.63 5.09 6.23
CA MET A 48 -2.09 4.96 6.21
C MET A 48 -2.65 4.38 7.52
N LEU A 49 -1.92 3.47 8.17
CA LEU A 49 -2.30 2.90 9.47
C LEU A 49 -2.35 3.97 10.57
N ARG A 50 -1.42 4.94 10.55
CA ARG A 50 -1.47 6.09 11.46
C ARG A 50 -2.69 6.96 11.18
N THR A 51 -2.95 7.28 9.92
CA THR A 51 -4.14 8.07 9.52
C THR A 51 -5.45 7.43 9.97
N VAL A 52 -5.63 6.12 9.81
CA VAL A 52 -6.87 5.46 10.27
C VAL A 52 -6.98 5.43 11.79
N ALA A 53 -5.87 5.26 12.50
CA ALA A 53 -5.86 5.27 13.96
C ALA A 53 -6.27 6.64 14.50
N GLU A 54 -5.72 7.72 13.94
CA GLU A 54 -6.08 9.10 14.27
C GLU A 54 -7.56 9.40 14.03
N TRP A 55 -8.15 8.80 13.00
CA TRP A 55 -9.56 9.04 12.62
C TRP A 55 -10.54 8.02 13.23
N GLY A 56 -10.06 7.12 14.10
CA GLY A 56 -10.89 6.14 14.78
C GLY A 56 -11.43 5.02 13.88
N TYR A 57 -10.81 4.77 12.71
CA TYR A 57 -11.17 3.64 11.86
C TYR A 57 -10.36 2.39 12.23
N PRO A 58 -10.96 1.19 12.18
CA PRO A 58 -10.22 -0.06 12.41
C PRO A 58 -9.07 -0.21 11.40
N GLN A 59 -7.89 -0.62 11.86
CA GLN A 59 -6.73 -0.84 10.98
C GLN A 59 -7.00 -1.80 9.82
N ARG A 60 -7.92 -2.77 10.01
CA ARG A 60 -8.35 -3.70 8.96
C ARG A 60 -9.00 -3.04 7.75
N THR A 61 -9.48 -1.80 7.86
CA THR A 61 -10.08 -1.06 6.73
C THR A 61 -9.02 -0.62 5.72
N VAL A 62 -7.75 -0.51 6.12
CA VAL A 62 -6.65 -0.21 5.21
C VAL A 62 -6.50 -1.35 4.21
N THR A 63 -6.66 -1.00 2.95
CA THR A 63 -6.69 -1.94 1.84
C THR A 63 -5.67 -1.52 0.80
N PRO A 64 -4.73 -2.40 0.42
CA PRO A 64 -3.83 -2.12 -0.68
C PRO A 64 -4.61 -2.08 -1.99
N GLY A 65 -4.31 -1.08 -2.82
CA GLY A 65 -4.85 -0.89 -4.15
C GLY A 65 -3.74 -0.80 -5.19
N LEU A 66 -3.93 -1.39 -6.36
CA LEU A 66 -3.06 -1.18 -7.52
C LEU A 66 -3.73 -0.19 -8.47
N THR A 67 -3.05 0.88 -8.84
CA THR A 67 -3.51 1.81 -9.88
C THR A 67 -2.58 1.76 -11.09
N ARG A 68 -2.96 2.41 -12.19
CA ARG A 68 -2.05 2.64 -13.32
C ARG A 68 -0.77 3.42 -12.95
N TRP A 69 -0.79 4.11 -11.82
CA TRP A 69 0.33 4.89 -11.29
C TRP A 69 1.14 4.14 -10.23
N GLY A 70 0.81 2.88 -9.95
CA GLY A 70 1.47 2.06 -8.94
C GLY A 70 0.59 1.76 -7.73
N ARG A 71 1.23 1.22 -6.68
CA ARG A 71 0.57 0.78 -5.45
C ARG A 71 0.18 1.96 -4.57
N ILE A 72 -1.04 1.90 -4.04
CA ILE A 72 -1.59 2.86 -3.07
C ILE A 72 -2.26 2.10 -1.92
N TYR A 73 -2.59 2.84 -0.86
CA TYR A 73 -3.42 2.37 0.25
C TYR A 73 -4.68 3.21 0.33
N VAL A 74 -5.82 2.57 0.53
CA VAL A 74 -7.12 3.24 0.68
C VAL A 74 -7.83 2.72 1.92
N ILE A 75 -8.81 3.47 2.40
CA ILE A 75 -9.69 3.04 3.51
C ILE A 75 -10.96 2.47 2.89
N GLN A 76 -11.11 1.16 3.00
CA GLN A 76 -12.30 0.45 2.53
C GLN A 76 -13.34 0.37 3.65
N LEU A 77 -14.53 0.90 3.35
CA LEU A 77 -15.68 0.93 4.26
C LEU A 77 -16.70 -0.18 3.95
N GLY A 78 -16.59 -0.82 2.78
CA GLY A 78 -17.51 -1.86 2.35
C GLY A 78 -17.40 -2.12 0.85
N GLY A 79 -18.44 -2.70 0.27
CA GLY A 79 -18.50 -3.02 -1.15
C GLY A 79 -19.45 -4.17 -1.44
N ASP A 80 -19.54 -4.50 -2.71
CA ASP A 80 -20.34 -5.60 -3.24
C ASP A 80 -19.49 -6.31 -4.30
N ARG A 81 -19.13 -7.57 -4.02
CA ARG A 81 -18.28 -8.38 -4.91
C ARG A 81 -18.99 -8.70 -6.22
N ASP A 82 -20.28 -9.00 -6.15
CA ASP A 82 -21.07 -9.46 -7.29
C ASP A 82 -21.33 -8.28 -8.25
N ALA A 83 -21.59 -7.09 -7.70
CA ALA A 83 -21.67 -5.87 -8.48
C ALA A 83 -20.29 -5.34 -8.93
N GLY A 84 -19.19 -5.83 -8.36
CA GLY A 84 -17.84 -5.32 -8.61
C GLY A 84 -17.66 -3.88 -8.13
N THR A 85 -18.18 -3.56 -6.94
CA THR A 85 -18.12 -2.21 -6.38
C THR A 85 -17.46 -2.21 -5.01
N VAL A 86 -16.75 -1.13 -4.70
CA VAL A 86 -16.13 -0.90 -3.39
C VAL A 86 -16.54 0.46 -2.86
N VAL A 87 -16.72 0.58 -1.55
CA VAL A 87 -16.94 1.87 -0.89
C VAL A 87 -15.64 2.28 -0.22
N LEU A 88 -15.06 3.41 -0.66
CA LEU A 88 -13.85 3.98 -0.09
C LEU A 88 -14.16 5.25 0.71
N LEU A 89 -13.34 5.54 1.71
CA LEU A 89 -13.43 6.82 2.41
C LEU A 89 -12.91 7.95 1.52
N GLY A 90 -13.73 8.99 1.37
CA GLY A 90 -13.34 10.25 0.75
C GLY A 90 -13.31 11.41 1.75
N THR A 91 -12.71 12.53 1.35
CA THR A 91 -12.57 13.77 2.13
C THR A 91 -13.91 14.35 2.59
N HIS A 92 -14.97 14.14 1.81
CA HIS A 92 -16.33 14.62 2.10
C HIS A 92 -17.30 13.49 2.47
N GLY A 93 -16.78 12.28 2.72
CA GLY A 93 -17.58 11.10 3.06
C GLY A 93 -17.34 9.90 2.14
N PRO A 94 -18.11 8.81 2.31
CA PRO A 94 -17.94 7.57 1.55
C PRO A 94 -18.20 7.77 0.05
N LEU A 95 -17.35 7.15 -0.78
CA LEU A 95 -17.44 7.16 -2.23
C LEU A 95 -17.56 5.73 -2.74
N LYS A 96 -18.63 5.45 -3.50
CA LYS A 96 -18.82 4.17 -4.18
C LYS A 96 -18.06 4.19 -5.51
N ILE A 97 -17.19 3.21 -5.70
CA ILE A 97 -16.33 3.07 -6.87
C ILE A 97 -16.64 1.74 -7.55
N ARG A 98 -16.84 1.78 -8.87
CA ARG A 98 -16.95 0.58 -9.69
C ARG A 98 -15.55 0.12 -10.09
N LEU A 99 -15.24 -1.12 -9.78
CA LEU A 99 -13.99 -1.77 -10.21
C LEU A 99 -14.15 -2.21 -11.67
N GLY A 100 -13.05 -2.17 -12.43
CA GLY A 100 -13.05 -2.66 -13.81
C GLY A 100 -13.28 -4.18 -13.87
N ASP A 101 -13.68 -4.69 -15.04
CA ASP A 101 -13.96 -6.13 -15.23
C ASP A 101 -12.71 -7.02 -15.01
N SER A 102 -11.50 -6.44 -15.12
CA SER A 102 -10.23 -7.09 -14.75
C SER A 102 -10.16 -7.46 -13.26
N ALA A 103 -10.77 -6.67 -12.37
CA ALA A 103 -10.81 -6.93 -10.94
C ALA A 103 -11.63 -8.18 -10.56
N ARG A 104 -12.47 -8.67 -11.49
CA ARG A 104 -13.27 -9.90 -11.33
C ARG A 104 -12.45 -11.15 -11.67
N HIS A 105 -11.37 -11.01 -12.43
CA HIS A 105 -10.56 -12.11 -12.91
C HIS A 105 -9.38 -12.32 -11.97
N ARG A 106 -9.57 -13.15 -10.93
CA ARG A 106 -8.48 -13.73 -10.16
C ARG A 106 -7.71 -14.70 -11.05
N VAL A 107 -6.72 -14.21 -11.79
CA VAL A 107 -5.70 -15.09 -12.37
C VAL A 107 -4.70 -15.42 -11.26
N PHE A 108 -4.41 -16.71 -11.12
CA PHE A 108 -3.62 -17.31 -10.04
C PHE A 108 -2.22 -16.71 -9.84
N PRO A 109 -1.79 -16.66 -8.56
CA PRO A 109 -0.44 -17.04 -8.17
C PRO A 109 -0.47 -18.02 -6.98
N SER A 110 0.68 -18.63 -6.71
CA SER A 110 0.92 -19.57 -5.62
C SER A 110 0.33 -19.09 -4.28
N GLU A 111 -0.86 -19.58 -3.95
CA GLU A 111 -1.61 -19.29 -2.72
C GLU A 111 -0.74 -19.44 -1.46
N ARG A 112 0.22 -20.37 -1.51
CA ARG A 112 1.25 -20.58 -0.48
C ARG A 112 2.15 -19.36 -0.25
N THR A 113 2.67 -18.74 -1.30
CA THR A 113 3.53 -17.55 -1.19
C THR A 113 2.74 -16.37 -0.66
N ARG A 114 1.50 -16.18 -1.12
CA ARG A 114 0.63 -15.12 -0.57
C ARG A 114 0.32 -15.34 0.91
N ARG A 115 0.03 -16.57 1.32
CA ARG A 115 -0.19 -16.88 2.75
C ARG A 115 1.05 -16.62 3.58
N LEU A 116 2.23 -16.96 3.07
CA LEU A 116 3.50 -16.64 3.72
C LEU A 116 3.69 -15.13 3.87
N LEU A 117 3.52 -14.36 2.79
CA LEU A 117 3.66 -12.90 2.84
C LEU A 117 2.62 -12.27 3.78
N ALA A 118 1.39 -12.78 3.79
CA ALA A 118 0.35 -12.34 4.71
C ALA A 118 0.70 -12.67 6.17
N ALA A 119 1.29 -13.83 6.45
CA ALA A 119 1.77 -14.20 7.76
C ALA A 119 2.90 -13.27 8.23
N LEU A 120 3.89 -13.00 7.35
CA LEU A 120 4.96 -12.04 7.64
C LEU A 120 4.42 -10.64 7.95
N LEU A 121 3.43 -10.17 7.19
CA LEU A 121 2.79 -8.87 7.43
C LEU A 121 1.97 -8.81 8.73
N ALA A 122 1.54 -9.96 9.26
CA ALA A 122 0.83 -10.06 10.53
C ALA A 122 1.78 -10.21 11.72
N GLU A 123 2.91 -10.88 11.53
CA GLU A 123 3.88 -11.18 12.58
C GLU A 123 4.85 -10.02 12.84
N TYR A 124 5.22 -9.28 11.79
CA TYR A 124 6.18 -8.19 11.89
C TYR A 124 5.52 -6.80 11.97
N PRO A 125 6.08 -5.85 12.75
CA PRO A 125 5.61 -4.47 12.78
C PRO A 125 5.62 -3.84 11.38
N ALA A 126 4.62 -3.02 11.07
CA ALA A 126 4.47 -2.37 9.75
C ALA A 126 5.63 -1.43 9.37
N THR A 127 6.44 -1.01 10.34
CA THR A 127 7.64 -0.18 10.16
C THR A 127 8.92 -0.99 10.06
N SER A 128 8.84 -2.34 10.04
CA SER A 128 10.02 -3.18 9.93
C SER A 128 10.42 -3.39 8.46
N PRO A 129 11.73 -3.54 8.16
CA PRO A 129 12.20 -3.88 6.81
C PRO A 129 11.57 -5.17 6.26
N THR A 130 11.35 -6.17 7.12
CA THR A 130 10.71 -7.44 6.74
C THR A 130 9.27 -7.23 6.29
N ALA A 131 8.49 -6.44 7.02
CA ALA A 131 7.12 -6.13 6.63
C ALA A 131 7.09 -5.30 5.33
N ALA A 132 8.00 -4.32 5.18
CA ALA A 132 8.12 -3.52 3.98
C ALA A 132 8.49 -4.36 2.74
N LEU A 133 9.43 -5.31 2.88
CA LEU A 133 9.79 -6.24 1.81
C LEU A 133 8.63 -7.20 1.47
N ALA A 134 7.98 -7.77 2.48
CA ALA A 134 6.81 -8.62 2.27
C ALA A 134 5.70 -7.87 1.53
N GLU A 135 5.47 -6.60 1.89
CA GLU A 135 4.54 -5.69 1.24
C GLU A 135 4.91 -5.38 -0.23
N ALA A 136 6.20 -5.18 -0.50
CA ALA A 136 6.75 -4.93 -1.83
C ALA A 136 6.53 -6.14 -2.75
N LEU A 137 6.95 -7.34 -2.31
CA LEU A 137 6.78 -8.59 -3.04
C LEU A 137 5.30 -8.91 -3.27
N ASP A 138 4.47 -8.62 -2.28
CA ASP A 138 3.02 -8.77 -2.40
C ASP A 138 2.41 -7.87 -3.48
N GLY A 139 2.95 -6.65 -3.63
CA GLY A 139 2.60 -5.73 -4.70
C GLY A 139 3.01 -6.26 -6.06
N VAL A 140 4.22 -6.80 -6.19
CA VAL A 140 4.71 -7.36 -7.45
C VAL A 140 3.83 -8.53 -7.89
N LEU A 141 3.47 -9.44 -6.98
CA LEU A 141 2.53 -10.51 -7.29
C LEU A 141 1.19 -9.97 -7.80
N HIS A 142 0.65 -8.94 -7.13
CA HIS A 142 -0.62 -8.33 -7.55
C HIS A 142 -0.51 -7.67 -8.94
N LEU A 143 0.60 -7.02 -9.26
CA LEU A 143 0.88 -6.49 -10.60
C LEU A 143 0.95 -7.60 -11.64
N CYS A 144 1.67 -8.69 -11.36
CA CYS A 144 1.77 -9.84 -12.26
C CYS A 144 0.40 -10.45 -12.57
N ASP A 145 -0.44 -10.61 -11.55
CA ASP A 145 -1.79 -11.15 -11.71
C ASP A 145 -2.66 -10.26 -12.60
N HIS A 146 -2.60 -8.94 -12.36
CA HIS A 146 -3.32 -7.95 -13.17
C HIS A 146 -2.88 -8.00 -14.64
N GLN A 147 -1.57 -7.89 -14.90
CA GLN A 147 -1.01 -7.87 -16.26
C GLN A 147 -1.34 -9.15 -17.04
N ARG A 148 -1.26 -10.31 -16.40
CA ARG A 148 -1.72 -11.59 -16.99
C ARG A 148 -3.22 -11.58 -17.27
N GLY A 149 -4.03 -11.07 -16.35
CA GLY A 149 -5.49 -11.00 -16.51
C GLY A 149 -5.93 -10.16 -17.71
N ILE A 150 -5.15 -9.14 -18.09
CA ILE A 150 -5.41 -8.28 -19.25
C ILE A 150 -4.57 -8.64 -20.48
N GLY A 151 -3.80 -9.72 -20.44
CA GLY A 151 -2.97 -10.19 -21.56
C GLY A 151 -1.80 -9.27 -21.93
N GLN A 152 -1.30 -8.46 -20.98
CA GLN A 152 -0.21 -7.51 -21.19
C GLN A 152 1.12 -7.98 -20.57
N THR A 153 2.22 -7.54 -21.18
CA THR A 153 3.57 -7.82 -20.69
C THR A 153 3.96 -6.85 -19.57
N ILE A 154 4.51 -7.38 -18.48
CA ILE A 154 4.99 -6.59 -17.34
C ILE A 154 6.21 -5.78 -17.76
N GLN A 155 6.18 -4.47 -17.57
CA GLN A 155 7.32 -3.60 -17.79
C GLN A 155 8.17 -3.49 -16.53
N TRP A 156 9.51 -3.43 -16.68
CA TRP A 156 10.43 -3.31 -15.55
C TRP A 156 10.14 -2.07 -14.69
N HIS A 157 9.80 -0.95 -15.32
CA HIS A 157 9.42 0.29 -14.63
C HIS A 157 8.21 0.12 -13.69
N ASP A 158 7.26 -0.75 -14.03
CA ASP A 158 6.11 -1.03 -13.16
C ASP A 158 6.53 -1.81 -11.91
N ILE A 159 7.50 -2.72 -12.04
CA ILE A 159 8.07 -3.48 -10.94
C ILE A 159 8.80 -2.54 -9.98
N GLU A 160 9.71 -1.70 -10.49
CA GLU A 160 10.45 -0.71 -9.70
C GLU A 160 9.51 0.18 -8.89
N ARG A 161 8.48 0.71 -9.56
CA ARG A 161 7.51 1.59 -8.93
C ARG A 161 6.71 0.93 -7.80
N VAL A 162 6.36 -0.34 -7.97
CA VAL A 162 5.65 -1.13 -6.95
C VAL A 162 6.56 -1.48 -5.77
N LEU A 163 7.83 -1.76 -6.03
CA LEU A 163 8.83 -2.04 -5.00
C LEU A 163 9.22 -0.79 -4.21
N ALA A 164 9.36 0.35 -4.88
CA ALA A 164 9.89 1.58 -4.27
C ALA A 164 8.99 2.14 -3.16
N ALA A 165 7.66 2.13 -3.33
CA ALA A 165 6.76 2.76 -2.38
C ALA A 165 6.87 2.22 -0.93
N PRO A 166 6.82 0.90 -0.67
CA PRO A 166 7.00 0.35 0.68
C PRO A 166 8.45 0.40 1.18
N LEU A 167 9.44 0.33 0.27
CA LEU A 167 10.85 0.26 0.66
C LEU A 167 11.51 1.63 0.85
N ARG A 168 10.94 2.71 0.31
CA ARG A 168 11.56 4.05 0.25
C ARG A 168 12.12 4.50 1.60
N ALA A 169 11.33 4.44 2.66
CA ALA A 169 11.75 4.89 3.98
C ALA A 169 12.94 4.08 4.54
N HIS A 170 13.08 2.81 4.16
CA HIS A 170 14.19 1.95 4.56
C HIS A 170 15.42 2.17 3.70
N LEU A 171 15.25 2.44 2.41
CA LEU A 171 16.34 2.77 1.50
C LEU A 171 16.96 4.13 1.85
N GLU A 172 16.13 5.15 2.11
CA GLU A 172 16.59 6.47 2.56
C GLU A 172 17.35 6.39 3.89
N ALA A 173 16.90 5.54 4.82
CA ALA A 173 17.62 5.30 6.06
C ALA A 173 18.96 4.59 5.82
N TRP A 174 19.01 3.63 4.90
CA TRP A 174 20.24 2.92 4.54
C TRP A 174 21.28 3.85 3.92
N ASP A 175 20.87 4.70 2.98
CA ASP A 175 21.74 5.70 2.34
C ASP A 175 22.29 6.72 3.35
N GLY A 176 21.52 7.05 4.39
CA GLY A 176 21.96 7.92 5.49
C GLY A 176 22.90 7.25 6.50
N THR A 177 23.09 5.92 6.46
CA THR A 177 23.90 5.15 7.42
C THR A 177 25.29 4.77 6.88
N HIS A 178 25.59 5.09 5.62
CA HIS A 178 26.94 4.98 5.04
C HIS A 178 27.55 6.36 4.81
N PRO A 179 28.23 6.97 5.81
CA PRO A 179 29.29 7.91 5.48
C PRO A 179 30.45 7.12 4.86
N ASP A 180 30.74 7.39 3.59
CA ASP A 180 31.97 7.04 2.85
C ASP A 180 32.56 5.63 3.04
N LEU A 181 32.19 4.72 2.14
CA LEU A 181 33.09 3.62 1.73
C LEU A 181 33.94 3.98 0.50
N ASP A 182 33.84 5.23 0.02
CA ASP A 182 34.64 5.77 -1.08
C ASP A 182 35.70 6.76 -0.56
N ASP A 183 36.50 6.38 0.45
CA ASP A 183 37.75 7.09 0.75
C ASP A 183 38.95 6.34 0.13
N PRO A 184 39.39 6.72 -1.08
CA PRO A 184 40.58 6.15 -1.70
C PRO A 184 41.90 6.60 -1.05
N THR A 185 41.91 7.36 0.06
CA THR A 185 43.16 7.85 0.67
C THR A 185 43.77 6.97 1.76
N SER A 186 43.21 5.79 2.06
CA SER A 186 43.88 4.79 2.92
C SER A 186 44.92 3.96 2.17
N THR A 187 45.84 4.61 1.44
CA THR A 187 47.07 3.97 0.99
C THR A 187 48.25 4.91 1.20
N GLN A 188 49.26 4.39 1.93
CA GLN A 188 50.61 4.94 2.11
C GLN A 188 50.77 6.18 3.01
N LYS A 189 50.99 5.91 4.30
CA LYS A 189 52.09 6.55 5.03
C LYS A 189 52.92 5.48 5.73
N LYS A 190 53.69 4.76 4.92
CA LYS A 190 54.87 4.01 5.36
C LYS A 190 56.04 4.84 4.85
N ASP A 191 56.71 5.50 5.77
CA ASP A 191 58.16 5.76 5.80
C ASP A 191 58.43 6.71 6.97
N ASP A 192 58.51 6.07 8.14
CA ASP A 192 59.26 6.59 9.27
C ASP A 192 60.76 6.57 8.94
N ALA A 193 61.38 7.72 9.15
CA ALA A 193 62.69 7.89 9.76
C ALA A 193 63.73 6.77 9.60
N ARG A 194 64.70 6.99 8.71
CA ARG A 194 66.13 7.00 9.09
C ARG A 194 67.01 7.70 8.08
#